data_AF-A0A5C1AWS3-F1
#
_entry.id   AF-A0A5C1AWS3-F1
#
_cell.length_a   1.000
_cell.length_b   1.000
_cell.length_c   1.000
_cell.angle_alpha   90.00
_cell.angle_beta   90.00
_cell.angle_gamma   90.00
#
_symmetry.space_group_name_H-M   'P 1'
#
loop_
_entity.id
_entity.type
_entity.pdbx_description
1 polymer ?
#
loop_
_entity_poly.entity_id
_entity_poly.type
_entity_poly.pdbx_seq_one_letter_code
_entity_poly.pdbx_strand_id
1 'polypeptide(L)'
;MVASYNILRTYWELPHAPEQWRALLEGIDEIWVPNNVVAEAFRQIFPRAITIIPPCVEAHAAASLNRAALGLRDRTFYFLFTFDYFSFPSRKNPLGVLRAFQAAFPKGDERVGLIIKSTGSQSQFREVRAVIASIARRDPRIVVVETNMSQAEVMSLIASCDCCISLHRSEGFGLGMVETMLHGKPVIGTDFSGSTDFLSPKTGYPVTYTLRPVRRGEYIYPEEQIVSAPSR
;
A
#
# COMPACT_ATOMS: atom_id res chain seq x y z
N MET A 1 3.50 27.53 34.13
CA MET A 1 3.78 26.27 33.40
C MET A 1 4.06 26.65 31.96
N VAL A 2 5.20 26.23 31.40
CA VAL A 2 5.46 26.43 29.96
C VAL A 2 4.61 25.38 29.23
N ALA A 3 3.72 25.82 28.35
CA ALA A 3 2.95 24.91 27.52
C ALA A 3 3.89 24.23 26.51
N SER A 4 3.79 22.90 26.39
CA SER A 4 4.52 22.15 25.35
C SER A 4 4.00 22.51 23.97
N TYR A 5 4.89 22.51 22.97
CA TYR A 5 4.53 22.66 21.57
C TYR A 5 4.29 21.28 20.95
N ASN A 6 3.06 21.02 20.50
CA ASN A 6 2.61 19.69 20.08
C ASN A 6 2.42 19.62 18.56
N ILE A 7 3.13 18.70 17.92
CA ILE A 7 3.04 18.47 16.48
C ILE A 7 2.46 17.08 16.22
N LEU A 8 1.38 17.00 15.45
CA LEU A 8 0.84 15.73 14.97
C LEU A 8 1.45 15.37 13.62
N ARG A 9 2.22 14.29 13.56
CA ARG A 9 2.68 13.71 12.30
C ARG A 9 1.76 12.57 11.88
N THR A 10 1.08 12.69 10.74
CA THR A 10 0.05 11.73 10.32
C THR A 10 0.09 11.37 8.83
N TYR A 11 -0.34 10.15 8.52
CA TYR A 11 -0.39 9.54 7.19
C TYR A 11 -1.82 9.07 6.88
N TRP A 12 -2.80 9.91 7.17
CA TRP A 12 -4.21 9.59 6.92
C TRP A 12 -4.45 9.22 5.46
N GLU A 13 -5.28 8.22 5.22
CA GLU A 13 -5.39 7.64 3.88
C GLU A 13 -6.68 7.98 3.14
N LEU A 14 -7.69 8.59 3.77
CA LEU A 14 -8.96 8.90 3.10
C LEU A 14 -9.09 10.41 2.78
N PRO A 15 -9.97 10.79 1.83
CA PRO A 15 -10.08 12.18 1.40
C PRO A 15 -10.48 13.18 2.48
N HIS A 16 -11.21 12.75 3.51
CA HIS A 16 -11.61 13.61 4.63
C HIS A 16 -11.12 13.01 5.95
N ALA A 17 -10.47 13.81 6.79
CA ALA A 17 -10.24 13.41 8.17
C ALA A 17 -11.57 13.41 8.94
N PRO A 18 -11.80 12.48 9.88
CA PRO A 18 -13.06 12.40 10.62
C PRO A 18 -13.37 13.68 11.38
N GLU A 19 -14.59 14.22 11.22
CA GLU A 19 -15.04 15.44 11.91
C GLU A 19 -14.94 15.31 13.44
N GLN A 20 -15.14 14.10 13.96
CA GLN A 20 -15.03 13.78 15.39
C GLN A 20 -13.62 14.03 15.95
N TRP A 21 -12.59 14.13 15.10
CA TRP A 21 -11.23 14.42 15.53
C TRP A 21 -10.99 15.90 15.82
N ARG A 22 -11.90 16.81 15.45
CA ARG A 22 -11.73 18.26 15.69
C ARG A 22 -11.37 18.58 17.14
N ALA A 23 -12.10 17.99 18.10
CA ALA A 23 -11.85 18.16 19.53
C ALA A 23 -10.48 17.58 19.96
N LEU A 24 -10.06 16.47 19.37
CA LEU A 24 -8.76 15.84 19.66
C LEU A 24 -7.59 16.71 19.16
N LEU A 25 -7.83 17.54 18.16
CA LEU A 25 -6.83 18.41 17.54
C LEU A 25 -6.68 19.76 18.26
N GLU A 26 -7.53 20.10 19.24
CA GLU A 26 -7.49 21.39 19.95
C GLU A 26 -6.13 21.64 20.64
N GLY A 27 -5.49 20.60 21.16
CA GLY A 27 -4.17 20.66 21.80
C GLY A 27 -2.97 20.54 20.86
N ILE A 28 -3.19 20.48 19.54
CA ILE A 28 -2.13 20.34 18.52
C ILE A 28 -1.84 21.70 17.88
N ASP A 29 -0.58 22.14 17.89
CA ASP A 29 -0.16 23.42 17.33
C ASP A 29 0.04 23.36 15.81
N GLU A 30 0.59 22.26 15.29
CA GLU A 30 0.78 22.01 13.86
C GLU A 30 0.53 20.55 13.47
N ILE A 31 0.18 20.34 12.20
CA ILE A 31 0.15 18.99 11.61
C ILE A 31 1.25 18.88 10.56
N TRP A 32 2.05 17.81 10.64
CA TRP A 32 3.01 17.44 9.60
C TRP A 32 2.48 16.24 8.80
N VAL A 33 2.41 16.40 7.49
CA VAL A 33 1.81 15.43 6.57
C VAL A 33 2.76 15.10 5.42
N PRO A 34 2.67 13.90 4.81
CA PRO A 34 3.61 13.52 3.75
C PRO A 34 3.42 14.33 2.46
N ASN A 35 2.20 14.83 2.20
CA ASN A 35 1.82 15.43 0.94
C ASN A 35 0.54 16.28 1.02
N ASN A 36 0.19 16.86 -0.13
CA ASN A 36 -1.01 17.68 -0.29
C ASN A 36 -2.32 16.91 -0.11
N VAL A 37 -2.37 15.62 -0.48
CA VAL A 37 -3.59 14.80 -0.33
C VAL A 37 -3.97 14.68 1.15
N VAL A 38 -3.00 14.34 1.99
CA VAL A 38 -3.23 14.25 3.44
C VAL A 38 -3.44 15.65 4.04
N ALA A 39 -2.75 16.69 3.53
CA ALA A 39 -2.98 18.06 3.98
C ALA A 39 -4.44 18.48 3.78
N GLU A 40 -4.98 18.25 2.57
CA GLU A 40 -6.36 18.61 2.22
C GLU A 40 -7.37 17.91 3.11
N ALA A 41 -7.13 16.63 3.44
CA ALA A 41 -8.02 15.86 4.31
C ALA A 41 -8.23 16.50 5.69
N PHE A 42 -7.23 17.23 6.22
CA PHE A 42 -7.31 17.87 7.53
C PHE A 42 -7.75 19.34 7.49
N ARG A 43 -7.70 20.02 6.34
CA ARG A 43 -7.98 21.48 6.27
C ARG A 43 -9.35 21.88 6.81
N GLN A 44 -10.35 21.01 6.66
CA GLN A 44 -11.70 21.27 7.16
C GLN A 44 -11.81 21.19 8.68
N ILE A 45 -10.94 20.41 9.34
CA ILE A 45 -11.00 20.15 10.78
C ILE A 45 -9.86 20.77 11.58
N PHE A 46 -8.83 21.29 10.92
CA PHE A 46 -7.65 21.88 11.54
C PHE A 46 -7.31 23.24 10.91
N PRO A 47 -7.65 24.36 11.57
CA PRO A 47 -7.46 25.71 11.01
C PRO A 47 -6.02 26.26 11.18
N ARG A 48 -5.15 25.53 11.88
CA ARG A 48 -3.75 25.92 12.15
C ARG A 48 -2.80 25.40 11.06
N ALA A 49 -1.49 25.59 11.23
CA ALA A 49 -0.51 25.29 10.21
C ALA A 49 -0.41 23.80 9.89
N ILE A 50 -0.50 23.48 8.60
CA ILE A 50 -0.27 22.14 8.06
C ILE A 50 0.97 22.21 7.17
N THR A 51 2.05 21.54 7.57
CA THR A 51 3.33 21.55 6.88
C THR A 51 3.55 20.23 6.15
N ILE A 52 3.90 20.31 4.87
CA ILE A 52 4.23 19.13 4.07
C ILE A 52 5.67 18.72 4.37
N ILE A 53 5.83 17.58 5.02
CA ILE A 53 7.11 16.95 5.34
C ILE A 53 7.07 15.51 4.83
N PRO A 54 7.47 15.28 3.56
CA PRO A 54 7.51 13.95 2.98
C PRO A 54 8.45 13.03 3.77
N PRO A 55 8.18 11.71 3.84
CA PRO A 55 9.13 10.77 4.42
C PRO A 55 10.43 10.76 3.60
N CYS A 56 11.56 10.74 4.31
CA CYS A 56 12.82 10.34 3.69
C CYS A 56 12.78 8.82 3.51
N VAL A 57 12.99 8.35 2.28
CA VAL A 57 13.10 6.92 1.98
C VAL A 57 14.51 6.66 1.49
N GLU A 58 15.25 5.88 2.25
CA GLU A 58 16.64 5.54 1.95
C GLU A 58 16.71 4.20 1.20
N ALA A 59 17.68 4.08 0.31
CA ALA A 59 18.03 2.81 -0.29
C ALA A 59 18.71 1.94 0.77
N HIS A 60 17.94 1.03 1.38
CA HIS A 60 18.47 0.11 2.37
C HIS A 60 19.20 -1.03 1.66
N ALA A 61 20.31 -1.49 2.24
CA ALA A 61 21.01 -2.66 1.72
C ALA A 61 20.11 -3.90 1.83
N ALA A 62 19.98 -4.65 0.73
CA ALA A 62 19.36 -5.97 0.77
C ALA A 62 20.22 -6.92 1.60
N ALA A 63 19.58 -7.82 2.35
CA ALA A 63 20.28 -9.03 2.77
C ALA A 63 20.72 -9.77 1.49
N SER A 64 21.87 -10.43 1.47
CA SER A 64 22.37 -11.12 0.27
C SER A 64 21.58 -12.40 -0.09
N LEU A 65 20.25 -12.40 0.11
CA LEU A 65 19.33 -13.46 -0.27
C LEU A 65 19.04 -13.38 -1.76
N ASN A 66 19.25 -14.50 -2.45
CA ASN A 66 18.88 -14.66 -3.85
C ASN A 66 17.50 -15.33 -3.98
N ARG A 67 17.03 -15.47 -5.22
CA ARG A 67 15.74 -16.11 -5.54
C ARG A 67 15.61 -17.51 -4.92
N ALA A 68 16.67 -18.33 -4.99
CA ALA A 68 16.65 -19.68 -4.44
C ALA A 68 16.43 -19.68 -2.92
N ALA A 69 17.11 -18.80 -2.18
CA ALA A 69 16.94 -18.64 -0.74
C ALA A 69 15.53 -18.18 -0.34
N LEU A 70 14.84 -17.48 -1.24
CA LEU A 70 13.45 -17.02 -1.07
C LEU A 70 12.41 -18.03 -1.61
N GLY A 71 12.85 -19.21 -2.11
CA GLY A 71 11.97 -20.21 -2.70
C GLY A 71 11.37 -19.80 -4.06
N LEU A 72 12.00 -18.84 -4.75
CA LEU A 72 11.55 -18.31 -6.04
C LEU A 72 12.22 -19.07 -7.19
N ARG A 73 11.45 -19.29 -8.25
CA ARG A 73 11.89 -20.00 -9.45
C ARG A 73 12.77 -19.11 -10.33
N ASP A 74 13.84 -19.68 -10.86
CA ASP A 74 14.65 -19.00 -11.86
C ASP A 74 13.87 -18.73 -13.15
N ARG A 75 14.29 -17.70 -13.89
CA ARG A 75 13.72 -17.29 -15.19
C ARG A 75 12.20 -17.04 -15.19
N THR A 76 11.62 -16.81 -14.02
CA THR A 76 10.22 -16.41 -13.81
C THR A 76 10.16 -14.91 -13.58
N PHE A 77 9.21 -14.22 -14.21
CA PHE A 77 8.97 -12.81 -13.95
C PHE A 77 8.04 -12.65 -12.74
N TYR A 78 8.53 -12.06 -11.65
CA TYR A 78 7.78 -11.92 -10.41
C TYR A 78 7.20 -10.53 -10.22
N PHE A 79 5.88 -10.48 -10.07
CA PHE A 79 5.15 -9.35 -9.52
C PHE A 79 5.13 -9.45 -7.99
N LEU A 80 5.39 -8.35 -7.31
CA LEU A 80 5.35 -8.23 -5.86
C LEU A 80 4.22 -7.32 -5.43
N PHE A 81 3.44 -7.74 -4.46
CA PHE A 81 2.53 -6.90 -3.71
C PHE A 81 2.77 -7.06 -2.21
N THR A 82 3.07 -5.94 -1.54
CA THR A 82 3.31 -5.88 -0.10
C THR A 82 2.18 -5.10 0.58
N PHE A 83 1.63 -5.63 1.67
CA PHE A 83 0.66 -4.89 2.49
C PHE A 83 0.60 -5.38 3.94
N ASP A 84 0.03 -4.56 4.82
CA ASP A 84 -0.21 -4.91 6.22
C ASP A 84 -1.72 -5.08 6.48
N TYR A 85 -2.11 -6.15 7.17
CA TYR A 85 -3.49 -6.37 7.62
C TYR A 85 -3.96 -5.32 8.65
N PHE A 86 -3.06 -4.70 9.41
CA PHE A 86 -3.37 -3.54 10.26
C PHE A 86 -3.79 -2.30 9.44
N SER A 87 -3.47 -2.24 8.15
CA SER A 87 -3.81 -1.13 7.25
C SER A 87 -5.09 -1.35 6.43
N PHE A 88 -5.96 -2.26 6.85
CA PHE A 88 -7.22 -2.65 6.19
C PHE A 88 -7.05 -3.24 4.76
N PRO A 89 -7.28 -4.55 4.57
CA PRO A 89 -7.18 -5.18 3.25
C PRO A 89 -8.13 -4.61 2.21
N SER A 90 -9.30 -4.11 2.61
CA SER A 90 -10.24 -3.37 1.76
C SER A 90 -9.60 -2.13 1.11
N ARG A 91 -8.70 -1.44 1.81
CA ARG A 91 -7.94 -0.29 1.29
C ARG A 91 -6.80 -0.74 0.38
N LYS A 92 -6.03 -1.75 0.82
CA LYS A 92 -4.86 -2.27 0.09
C LYS A 92 -5.24 -3.12 -1.15
N ASN A 93 -6.43 -3.71 -1.14
CA ASN A 93 -7.05 -4.45 -2.24
C ASN A 93 -6.26 -5.69 -2.76
N PRO A 94 -5.81 -6.62 -1.89
CA PRO A 94 -5.11 -7.84 -2.32
C PRO A 94 -5.93 -8.67 -3.31
N LEU A 95 -7.25 -8.73 -3.12
CA LEU A 95 -8.14 -9.46 -4.02
C LEU A 95 -8.23 -8.83 -5.42
N GLY A 96 -8.04 -7.51 -5.52
CA GLY A 96 -7.93 -6.82 -6.80
C GLY A 96 -6.66 -7.23 -7.54
N VAL A 97 -5.53 -7.25 -6.83
CA VAL A 97 -4.23 -7.69 -7.37
C VAL A 97 -4.30 -9.14 -7.86
N LEU A 98 -4.86 -10.05 -7.06
CA LEU A 98 -5.02 -11.45 -7.45
C LEU A 98 -5.85 -11.61 -8.73
N ARG A 99 -6.99 -10.90 -8.82
CA ARG A 99 -7.85 -10.94 -10.02
C ARG A 99 -7.14 -10.36 -11.25
N ALA A 100 -6.42 -9.24 -11.09
CA ALA A 100 -5.68 -8.62 -12.19
C ALA A 100 -4.58 -9.56 -12.72
N PHE A 101 -3.83 -10.20 -11.83
CA PHE A 101 -2.81 -11.18 -12.21
C PHE A 101 -3.41 -12.37 -12.99
N GLN A 102 -4.49 -12.97 -12.48
CA GLN A 102 -5.14 -14.09 -13.17
C GLN A 102 -5.75 -13.69 -14.52
N ALA A 103 -6.29 -12.47 -14.63
CA ALA A 103 -6.83 -11.96 -15.88
C ALA A 103 -5.73 -11.68 -16.92
N ALA A 104 -4.58 -11.17 -16.49
CA ALA A 104 -3.43 -10.90 -17.35
C ALA A 104 -2.73 -12.18 -17.84
N PHE A 105 -2.79 -13.26 -17.04
CA PHE A 105 -2.10 -14.53 -17.31
C PHE A 105 -3.05 -15.74 -17.21
N PRO A 106 -4.00 -15.88 -18.14
CA PRO A 106 -5.08 -16.85 -18.03
C PRO A 106 -4.68 -18.30 -18.34
N LYS A 107 -3.52 -18.56 -18.98
CA LYS A 107 -3.17 -19.90 -19.46
C LYS A 107 -2.63 -20.80 -18.35
N GLY A 108 -1.98 -20.22 -17.34
CA GLY A 108 -1.40 -20.95 -16.22
C GLY A 108 0.03 -21.45 -16.47
N ASP A 109 0.48 -21.44 -17.72
CA ASP A 109 1.83 -21.87 -18.15
C ASP A 109 2.78 -20.70 -18.45
N GLU A 110 2.30 -19.46 -18.35
CA GLU A 110 3.15 -18.28 -18.49
C GLU A 110 4.23 -18.28 -17.40
N ARG A 111 5.47 -17.92 -17.77
CA ARG A 111 6.62 -17.85 -16.84
C ARG A 111 6.56 -16.60 -15.95
N VAL A 112 5.48 -16.48 -15.19
CA VAL A 112 5.20 -15.38 -14.28
C VAL A 112 4.82 -15.91 -12.90
N GLY A 113 5.04 -15.08 -11.89
CA GLY A 113 4.61 -15.36 -10.52
C GLY A 113 4.11 -14.09 -9.83
N LEU A 114 3.26 -14.27 -8.85
CA LEU A 114 2.78 -13.19 -7.99
C LEU A 114 3.13 -13.51 -6.54
N ILE A 115 3.87 -12.61 -5.90
CA ILE A 115 4.18 -12.70 -4.48
C ILE A 115 3.26 -11.77 -3.73
N ILE A 116 2.49 -12.32 -2.80
CA ILE A 116 1.71 -11.58 -1.82
C ILE A 116 2.47 -11.62 -0.50
N LYS A 117 3.25 -10.59 -0.21
CA LYS A 117 3.89 -10.42 1.10
C LYS A 117 2.97 -9.65 2.02
N SER A 118 2.68 -10.22 3.19
CA SER A 118 1.86 -9.52 4.18
C SER A 118 2.36 -9.65 5.62
N THR A 119 2.00 -8.70 6.45
CA THR A 119 2.23 -8.65 7.90
C THR A 119 0.91 -8.44 8.64
N GLY A 120 0.87 -8.76 9.93
CA GLY A 120 -0.30 -8.57 10.79
C GLY A 120 -0.77 -9.83 11.49
N SER A 121 -1.71 -9.69 12.43
CA SER A 121 -2.17 -10.81 13.26
C SER A 121 -2.96 -11.84 12.44
N GLN A 122 -2.73 -13.13 12.72
CA GLN A 122 -3.47 -14.25 12.12
C GLN A 122 -4.99 -14.21 12.41
N SER A 123 -5.40 -13.53 13.49
CA SER A 123 -6.82 -13.36 13.82
C SER A 123 -7.52 -12.27 13.02
N GLN A 124 -6.78 -11.36 12.37
CA GLN A 124 -7.35 -10.24 11.61
C GLN A 124 -7.78 -10.67 10.21
N PHE A 125 -8.97 -10.21 9.79
CA PHE A 125 -9.51 -10.40 8.44
C PHE A 125 -9.41 -11.86 7.94
N ARG A 126 -9.76 -12.84 8.80
CA ARG A 126 -9.65 -14.28 8.51
C ARG A 126 -10.30 -14.69 7.20
N GLU A 127 -11.43 -14.08 6.85
CA GLU A 127 -12.13 -14.34 5.59
C GLU A 127 -11.29 -13.93 4.38
N VAL A 128 -10.66 -12.75 4.42
CA VAL A 128 -9.77 -12.29 3.34
C VAL A 128 -8.55 -13.19 3.22
N ARG A 129 -7.92 -13.56 4.35
CA ARG A 129 -6.82 -14.53 4.38
C ARG A 129 -7.22 -15.87 3.76
N ALA A 130 -8.39 -16.40 4.14
CA ALA A 130 -8.89 -17.67 3.63
C ALA A 130 -9.12 -17.63 2.11
N VAL A 131 -9.63 -16.52 1.58
CA VAL A 131 -9.79 -16.32 0.13
C VAL A 131 -8.44 -16.28 -0.58
N ILE A 132 -7.48 -15.49 -0.08
CA ILE A 132 -6.12 -15.41 -0.65
C ILE A 132 -5.46 -16.80 -0.66
N ALA A 133 -5.49 -17.52 0.47
CA ALA A 133 -4.94 -18.86 0.59
C ALA A 133 -5.64 -19.87 -0.34
N SER A 134 -6.96 -19.75 -0.50
CA SER A 134 -7.74 -20.60 -1.42
C SER A 134 -7.35 -20.39 -2.88
N ILE A 135 -7.14 -19.14 -3.28
CA ILE A 135 -6.68 -18.79 -4.63
C ILE A 135 -5.25 -19.31 -4.84
N ALA A 136 -4.33 -19.05 -3.90
CA ALA A 136 -2.95 -19.52 -4.00
C ALA A 136 -2.82 -21.05 -4.06
N ARG A 137 -3.69 -21.79 -3.37
CA ARG A 137 -3.75 -23.27 -3.48
C ARG A 137 -4.16 -23.75 -4.88
N ARG A 138 -4.92 -22.96 -5.63
CA ARG A 138 -5.41 -23.30 -6.98
C ARG A 138 -4.50 -22.80 -8.09
N ASP A 139 -3.69 -21.78 -7.82
CA ASP A 139 -2.73 -21.20 -8.78
C ASP A 139 -1.31 -21.20 -8.19
N PRO A 140 -0.47 -22.20 -8.53
CA PRO A 140 0.87 -22.37 -7.95
C PRO A 140 1.88 -21.28 -8.38
N ARG A 141 1.47 -20.34 -9.23
CA ARG A 141 2.24 -19.13 -9.56
C ARG A 141 2.13 -18.07 -8.46
N ILE A 142 1.16 -18.20 -7.56
CA ILE A 142 0.90 -17.25 -6.48
C ILE A 142 1.55 -17.75 -5.20
N VAL A 143 2.54 -17.00 -4.70
CA VAL A 143 3.29 -17.29 -3.48
C VAL A 143 2.83 -16.33 -2.39
N VAL A 144 2.33 -16.85 -1.28
CA VAL A 144 1.92 -16.05 -0.12
C VAL A 144 3.00 -16.11 0.94
N VAL A 145 3.54 -14.96 1.33
CA VAL A 145 4.59 -14.83 2.34
C VAL A 145 4.02 -14.08 3.55
N GLU A 146 3.74 -14.78 4.63
CA GLU A 146 3.21 -14.20 5.88
C GLU A 146 4.23 -14.21 7.03
N THR A 147 5.45 -14.70 6.78
CA THR A 147 6.53 -14.66 7.77
C THR A 147 6.93 -13.22 8.07
N ASN A 148 7.31 -12.97 9.33
CA ASN A 148 7.97 -11.72 9.68
C ASN A 148 9.34 -11.69 8.99
N MET A 149 9.61 -10.60 8.28
CA MET A 149 10.87 -10.36 7.60
C MET A 149 11.44 -9.05 8.14
N SER A 150 12.73 -9.03 8.43
CA SER A 150 13.48 -7.81 8.67
C SER A 150 13.44 -6.90 7.44
N GLN A 151 13.73 -5.62 7.64
CA GLN A 151 13.78 -4.66 6.54
C GLN A 151 14.77 -5.10 5.44
N ALA A 152 15.94 -5.62 5.83
CA ALA A 152 16.94 -6.13 4.89
C ALA A 152 16.42 -7.32 4.06
N GLU A 153 15.65 -8.23 4.67
CA GLU A 153 15.04 -9.35 3.94
C GLU A 153 13.92 -8.88 3.00
N VAL A 154 13.12 -7.88 3.39
CA VAL A 154 12.12 -7.26 2.50
C VAL A 154 12.82 -6.61 1.30
N MET A 155 13.94 -5.92 1.52
CA MET A 155 14.73 -5.35 0.41
C MET A 155 15.28 -6.46 -0.51
N SER A 156 15.71 -7.61 0.01
CA SER A 156 16.10 -8.76 -0.82
C SER A 156 14.93 -9.30 -1.64
N LEU A 157 13.74 -9.35 -1.06
CA LEU A 157 12.53 -9.77 -1.75
C LEU A 157 12.20 -8.81 -2.90
N ILE A 158 12.23 -7.50 -2.65
CA ILE A 158 12.04 -6.46 -3.68
C ILE A 158 13.10 -6.61 -4.79
N ALA A 159 14.38 -6.72 -4.42
CA ALA A 159 15.48 -6.85 -5.37
C ALA A 159 15.37 -8.13 -6.23
N SER A 160 14.84 -9.21 -5.65
CA SER A 160 14.63 -10.50 -6.31
C SER A 160 13.40 -10.52 -7.22
N CYS A 161 12.49 -9.56 -7.10
CA CYS A 161 11.32 -9.40 -7.96
C CYS A 161 11.61 -8.51 -9.18
N ASP A 162 10.66 -8.49 -10.11
CA ASP A 162 10.80 -7.79 -11.38
C ASP A 162 9.87 -6.58 -11.49
N CYS A 163 8.73 -6.57 -10.78
CA CYS A 163 7.78 -5.47 -10.78
C CYS A 163 7.01 -5.42 -9.45
N CYS A 164 6.66 -4.23 -8.96
CA CYS A 164 5.64 -4.09 -7.91
C CYS A 164 4.28 -3.79 -8.52
N ILE A 165 3.22 -4.32 -7.93
CA ILE A 165 1.82 -4.02 -8.28
C ILE A 165 1.06 -3.60 -7.02
N SER A 166 0.46 -2.41 -7.02
CA SER A 166 -0.31 -1.87 -5.90
C SER A 166 -1.63 -1.27 -6.38
N LEU A 167 -2.67 -2.11 -6.50
CA LEU A 167 -4.02 -1.70 -6.90
C LEU A 167 -4.85 -1.18 -5.72
N HIS A 168 -4.23 -0.33 -4.90
CA HIS A 168 -4.83 0.23 -3.70
C HIS A 168 -6.07 1.07 -4.04
N ARG A 169 -7.01 1.12 -3.09
CA ARG A 169 -8.20 1.97 -3.14
C ARG A 169 -7.95 3.36 -2.53
N SER A 170 -6.97 3.47 -1.65
CA SER A 170 -6.46 4.72 -1.11
C SER A 170 -5.12 4.47 -0.43
N GLU A 171 -4.24 5.47 -0.35
CA GLU A 171 -2.90 5.33 0.22
C GLU A 171 -2.36 6.68 0.68
N GLY A 172 -1.95 6.81 1.95
CA GLY A 172 -1.42 8.07 2.46
C GLY A 172 -0.09 8.49 1.81
N PHE A 173 0.75 7.52 1.43
CA PHE A 173 2.02 7.77 0.72
C PHE A 173 2.34 6.66 -0.29
N GLY A 174 2.53 5.42 0.18
CA GLY A 174 2.83 4.27 -0.70
C GLY A 174 4.28 3.80 -0.62
N LEU A 175 4.80 3.65 0.60
CA LEU A 175 6.20 3.32 0.87
C LEU A 175 6.71 2.11 0.08
N GLY A 176 5.95 1.01 -0.01
CA GLY A 176 6.38 -0.17 -0.77
C GLY A 176 6.56 0.07 -2.27
N MET A 177 5.84 1.05 -2.85
CA MET A 177 6.08 1.46 -4.23
C MET A 177 7.38 2.26 -4.36
N VAL A 178 7.62 3.20 -3.44
CA VAL A 178 8.85 4.01 -3.42
C VAL A 178 10.08 3.14 -3.21
N GLU A 179 10.05 2.22 -2.25
CA GLU A 179 11.13 1.25 -2.02
C GLU A 179 11.41 0.43 -3.28
N THR A 180 10.37 0.00 -4.00
CA THR A 180 10.54 -0.71 -5.28
C THR A 180 11.19 0.18 -6.35
N MET A 181 10.76 1.43 -6.47
CA MET A 181 11.35 2.39 -7.42
C MET A 181 12.82 2.67 -7.10
N LEU A 182 13.19 2.76 -5.81
CA LEU A 182 14.58 2.93 -5.37
C LEU A 182 15.48 1.75 -5.76
N HIS A 183 14.91 0.56 -5.91
CA HIS A 183 15.59 -0.61 -6.47
C HIS A 183 15.63 -0.64 -8.01
N GLY A 184 15.22 0.43 -8.68
CA GLY A 184 15.21 0.55 -10.13
C GLY A 184 14.18 -0.36 -10.80
N LYS A 185 13.16 -0.80 -10.06
CA LYS A 185 12.14 -1.73 -10.56
C LYS A 185 10.86 -0.97 -10.95
N PRO A 186 10.18 -1.39 -12.02
CA PRO A 186 8.91 -0.80 -12.42
C PRO A 186 7.82 -1.02 -11.35
N VAL A 187 6.92 -0.04 -11.28
CA VAL A 187 5.73 -0.07 -10.40
C VAL A 187 4.47 0.11 -11.23
N ILE A 188 3.51 -0.78 -11.04
CA ILE A 188 2.12 -0.63 -11.47
C ILE A 188 1.32 -0.23 -10.23
N GLY A 189 0.59 0.89 -10.28
CA GLY A 189 -0.16 1.35 -9.12
C GLY A 189 -1.40 2.12 -9.50
N THR A 190 -2.41 2.15 -8.64
CA THR A 190 -3.57 3.01 -8.87
C THR A 190 -3.15 4.47 -8.90
N ASP A 191 -3.64 5.24 -9.88
CA ASP A 191 -3.37 6.68 -10.03
C ASP A 191 -4.14 7.54 -9.03
N PHE A 192 -4.10 7.21 -7.74
CA PHE A 192 -4.97 7.80 -6.73
C PHE A 192 -4.25 8.08 -5.41
N SER A 193 -4.73 9.10 -4.70
CA SER A 193 -4.28 9.47 -3.35
C SER A 193 -2.77 9.78 -3.30
N GLY A 194 -2.10 9.59 -2.16
CA GLY A 194 -0.71 10.01 -1.95
C GLY A 194 0.33 9.38 -2.88
N SER A 195 -0.03 8.33 -3.62
CA SER A 195 0.87 7.73 -4.61
C SER A 195 1.12 8.62 -5.83
N THR A 196 0.21 9.55 -6.15
CA THR A 196 0.31 10.43 -7.32
C THR A 196 1.44 11.45 -7.21
N ASP A 197 2.04 11.61 -6.02
CA ASP A 197 3.21 12.49 -5.84
C ASP A 197 4.45 11.99 -6.60
N PHE A 198 4.55 10.66 -6.80
CA PHE A 198 5.72 10.04 -7.43
C PHE A 198 5.36 9.05 -8.53
N LEU A 199 4.13 8.52 -8.58
CA LEU A 199 3.67 7.61 -9.63
C LEU A 199 3.08 8.41 -10.79
N SER A 200 3.66 8.25 -11.96
CA SER A 200 3.23 8.90 -13.21
C SER A 200 3.61 8.03 -14.41
N PRO A 201 3.12 8.32 -15.62
CA PRO A 201 3.57 7.60 -16.83
C PRO A 201 5.08 7.73 -17.12
N LYS A 202 5.78 8.68 -16.47
CA LYS A 202 7.24 8.86 -16.58
C LYS A 202 8.03 8.00 -15.59
N THR A 203 7.40 7.58 -14.50
CA THR A 203 8.05 6.91 -13.35
C THR A 203 7.51 5.49 -13.10
N GLY A 204 6.41 5.12 -13.73
CA GLY A 204 5.79 3.80 -13.62
C GLY A 204 4.56 3.67 -14.52
N TYR A 205 3.63 2.82 -14.10
CA TYR A 205 2.42 2.46 -14.84
C TYR A 205 1.17 2.78 -14.00
N PRO A 206 0.67 4.02 -14.06
CA PRO A 206 -0.54 4.41 -13.35
C PRO A 206 -1.78 3.69 -13.92
N VAL A 207 -2.61 3.17 -13.03
CA VAL A 207 -3.86 2.46 -13.34
C VAL A 207 -5.02 3.40 -13.06
N THR A 208 -5.84 3.64 -14.09
CA THR A 208 -7.06 4.45 -13.97
C THR A 208 -8.06 3.81 -13.03
N TYR A 209 -8.98 4.60 -12.50
CA TYR A 209 -9.97 4.15 -11.54
C TYR A 209 -11.30 4.88 -11.71
N THR A 210 -12.33 4.31 -11.10
CA THR A 210 -13.58 5.02 -10.82
C THR A 210 -13.68 5.30 -9.32
N LEU A 211 -14.44 6.31 -8.92
CA LEU A 211 -14.68 6.61 -7.51
C LEU A 211 -15.92 5.87 -7.01
N ARG A 212 -15.86 5.38 -5.77
CA ARG A 212 -17.01 4.82 -5.08
C ARG A 212 -17.01 5.17 -3.60
N PRO A 213 -18.17 5.14 -2.93
CA PRO A 213 -18.23 5.28 -1.48
C PRO A 213 -17.50 4.15 -0.75
N VAL A 214 -16.95 4.46 0.42
CA VAL A 214 -16.46 3.44 1.38
C VAL A 214 -17.66 2.76 2.02
N ARG A 215 -17.66 1.42 2.05
CA ARG A 215 -18.76 0.67 2.67
C ARG A 215 -18.50 0.46 4.15
N ARG A 216 -19.57 0.31 4.94
CA ARG A 216 -19.47 -0.07 6.35
C ARG A 216 -18.63 -1.34 6.50
N GLY A 217 -17.65 -1.30 7.39
CA GLY A 217 -16.71 -2.41 7.62
C GLY A 217 -15.49 -2.43 6.69
N GLU A 218 -15.42 -1.57 5.67
CA GLU A 218 -14.22 -1.45 4.83
C GLU A 218 -13.17 -0.52 5.44
N TYR A 219 -13.54 0.47 6.26
CA TYR A 219 -12.58 1.33 6.94
C TYR A 219 -13.19 1.90 8.23
N ILE A 220 -12.34 2.51 9.06
CA ILE A 220 -12.79 3.36 10.15
C ILE A 220 -13.39 4.66 9.59
N TYR A 221 -14.48 5.15 10.20
CA TYR A 221 -15.18 6.37 9.75
C TYR A 221 -15.55 6.34 8.25
N PRO A 222 -16.30 5.33 7.77
CA PRO A 222 -16.59 5.17 6.34
C PRO A 222 -17.59 6.19 5.79
N GLU A 223 -18.31 6.90 6.66
CA GLU A 223 -19.36 7.83 6.27
C GLU A 223 -18.80 8.97 5.41
N GLU A 224 -19.46 9.26 4.29
CA GLU A 224 -19.10 10.33 3.34
C GLU A 224 -17.70 10.22 2.71
N GLN A 225 -17.00 9.10 2.94
CA GLN A 225 -15.70 8.84 2.33
C GLN A 225 -15.83 8.22 0.94
N ILE A 226 -14.88 8.55 0.07
CA ILE A 226 -14.73 7.93 -1.25
C ILE A 226 -13.36 7.29 -1.40
N VAL A 227 -13.31 6.22 -2.19
CA VAL A 227 -12.07 5.51 -2.53
C VAL A 227 -12.08 5.11 -3.99
N SER A 228 -10.90 4.83 -4.54
CA SER A 228 -10.78 4.34 -5.90
C SER A 228 -11.25 2.88 -6.02
N ALA A 229 -11.82 2.58 -7.18
CA ALA A 229 -12.07 1.25 -7.70
C ALA A 229 -11.24 1.11 -8.98
N PRO A 230 -10.01 0.54 -8.87
CA PRO A 230 -9.09 0.44 -10.00
C PRO A 230 -9.69 -0.37 -11.16
N SER A 231 -9.43 0.09 -12.38
CA SER A 231 -9.78 -0.64 -13.60
C SER A 231 -9.08 -2.01 -13.64
N ARG A 232 -9.69 -2.96 -14.33
CA ARG A 232 -9.12 -4.30 -14.55
C ARG A 232 -8.05 -4.27 -15.61
#